data_AF-A0A084JFF1-F1
#
_entry.id   AF-A0A084JFF1-F1
#
_cell.length_a   1.000
_cell.length_b   1.000
_cell.length_c   1.000
_cell.angle_alpha   90.00
_cell.angle_beta   90.00
_cell.angle_gamma   90.00
#
_symmetry.space_group_name_H-M   'P 1'
#
loop_
_entity.id
_entity.type
_entity.pdbx_description
1 polymer ?
#
loop_
_entity_poly.entity_id
_entity_poly.type
_entity_poly.pdbx_seq_one_letter_code
_entity_poly.pdbx_strand_id
1 'polypeptide(L)'
;MKVQEKELEELKEDVLRDIEGKSDDEIMEILRKNFNIDWDIPRCCDQRPCKNWYAQVFTYCSTRELERELNFFLFLINLFGHIFGFCFNQESTVFLGCTCPCGNKQIILYYTIVFKD
;
A
#
# COMPACT_ATOMS: atom_id res chain seq x y z
N MET A 1 -6.03 -5.78 3.58
CA MET A 1 -7.03 -4.74 3.27
C MET A 1 -8.29 -5.45 2.78
N LYS A 2 -9.46 -5.03 3.25
CA LYS A 2 -10.76 -5.49 2.74
C LYS A 2 -11.57 -4.25 2.44
N VAL A 3 -11.53 -3.80 1.19
CA VAL A 3 -12.41 -2.78 0.66
C VAL A 3 -13.82 -3.37 0.72
N GLN A 4 -14.64 -2.92 1.66
CA GLN A 4 -16.06 -3.27 1.70
C GLN A 4 -16.76 -2.66 0.48
N GLU A 5 -18.03 -3.01 0.23
CA GLU A 5 -18.82 -2.75 -1.00
C GLU A 5 -18.87 -1.30 -1.54
N LYS A 6 -18.22 -0.32 -0.90
CA LYS A 6 -18.01 1.03 -1.42
C LYS A 6 -17.31 1.03 -2.78
N GLU A 7 -17.66 2.01 -3.60
CA GLU A 7 -17.00 2.24 -4.88
C GLU A 7 -15.55 2.71 -4.66
N LEU A 8 -14.65 2.34 -5.57
CA LEU A 8 -13.22 2.66 -5.46
C LEU A 8 -12.97 4.18 -5.31
N GLU A 9 -13.75 4.99 -6.02
CA GLU A 9 -13.61 6.45 -5.99
C GLU A 9 -14.03 7.05 -4.65
N GLU A 10 -15.13 6.58 -4.05
CA GLU A 10 -15.54 7.03 -2.71
C GLU A 10 -14.46 6.77 -1.67
N LEU A 11 -13.80 5.60 -1.77
CA LEU A 11 -12.73 5.24 -0.85
C LEU A 11 -11.48 6.12 -1.04
N LYS A 12 -11.15 6.49 -2.27
CA LYS A 12 -10.07 7.45 -2.54
C LYS A 12 -10.40 8.82 -1.96
N GLU A 13 -11.63 9.29 -2.13
CA GLU A 13 -12.06 10.57 -1.57
C GLU A 13 -12.07 10.57 -0.03
N ASP A 14 -12.52 9.47 0.59
CA ASP A 14 -12.46 9.27 2.05
C ASP A 14 -11.01 9.43 2.55
N VAL A 15 -10.06 8.78 1.87
CA VAL A 15 -8.62 8.91 2.21
C VAL A 15 -8.14 10.35 2.08
N LEU A 16 -8.47 11.03 0.98
CA LEU A 16 -8.04 12.41 0.74
C LEU A 16 -8.57 13.36 1.81
N ARG A 17 -9.84 13.20 2.21
CA ARG A 17 -10.45 13.96 3.31
C ARG A 17 -9.78 13.66 4.65
N ASP A 18 -9.49 12.38 4.91
CA ASP A 18 -8.89 11.96 6.17
C ASP A 18 -7.48 12.51 6.38
N ILE A 19 -6.71 12.76 5.32
CA ILE A 19 -5.34 13.29 5.39
C ILE A 19 -5.25 14.81 5.27
N GLU A 20 -6.32 15.49 4.88
CA GLU A 20 -6.31 16.94 4.65
C GLU A 20 -5.94 17.72 5.92
N GLY A 21 -4.91 18.56 5.82
CA GLY A 21 -4.43 19.40 6.93
C GLY A 21 -3.67 18.66 8.03
N LYS A 22 -3.39 17.36 7.87
CA LYS A 22 -2.62 16.56 8.84
C LYS A 22 -1.11 16.64 8.58
N SER A 23 -0.35 16.43 9.65
CA SER A 23 1.11 16.27 9.56
C SER A 23 1.52 14.91 9.01
N ASP A 24 2.72 14.81 8.47
CA ASP A 24 3.31 13.58 7.93
C ASP A 24 3.24 12.41 8.93
N ASP A 25 3.52 12.67 10.21
CA ASP A 25 3.47 11.65 11.26
C ASP A 25 2.02 11.14 11.51
N GLU A 26 1.02 12.03 11.48
CA GLU A 26 -0.39 11.64 11.61
C GLU A 26 -0.87 10.84 10.39
N ILE A 27 -0.41 11.22 9.19
CA ILE A 27 -0.71 10.52 7.95
C ILE A 27 -0.12 9.09 7.98
N MET A 28 1.11 8.94 8.49
CA MET A 28 1.73 7.63 8.72
C MET A 28 0.94 6.77 9.73
N GLU A 29 0.36 7.37 10.75
CA GLU A 29 -0.47 6.65 11.71
C GLU A 29 -1.78 6.16 11.08
N ILE A 30 -2.42 6.98 10.24
CA ILE A 30 -3.61 6.60 9.46
C ILE A 30 -3.30 5.41 8.56
N LEU A 31 -2.15 5.42 7.87
CA LEU A 31 -1.70 4.32 7.02
C LEU A 31 -1.61 2.99 7.76
N ARG A 32 -0.93 3.01 8.91
CA ARG A 32 -0.73 1.82 9.75
C ARG A 32 -2.06 1.29 10.26
N LYS A 33 -2.91 2.17 10.79
CA LYS A 33 -4.18 1.78 11.43
C LYS A 33 -5.24 1.34 10.44
N ASN A 34 -5.41 2.07 9.35
CA ASN A 34 -6.56 1.89 8.45
C ASN A 34 -6.25 0.93 7.30
N PHE A 35 -5.00 0.90 6.82
CA PHE A 35 -4.62 0.13 5.64
C PHE A 35 -3.65 -1.02 5.95
N ASN A 36 -3.17 -1.11 7.19
CA ASN A 36 -2.14 -2.07 7.61
C ASN A 36 -0.89 -1.98 6.74
N ILE A 37 -0.53 -0.74 6.39
CA ILE A 37 0.67 -0.42 5.63
C ILE A 37 1.63 0.23 6.62
N ASP A 38 2.70 -0.48 6.94
CA ASP A 38 3.79 0.05 7.75
C ASP A 38 5.05 0.13 6.90
N TRP A 39 5.27 1.30 6.29
CA TRP A 39 6.55 1.61 5.69
C TRP A 39 7.46 2.11 6.80
N ASP A 40 8.49 1.32 7.10
CA ASP A 40 9.62 1.79 7.89
C ASP A 40 10.44 2.76 7.02
N ILE A 41 9.90 3.98 6.85
CA ILE A 41 10.49 5.07 6.09
C ILE A 41 11.71 5.57 6.87
N PRO A 42 12.93 5.45 6.32
CA PRO A 42 14.12 5.98 6.95
C PRO A 42 13.96 7.49 7.16
N ARG A 43 14.17 7.98 8.38
CA ARG A 43 14.15 9.42 8.65
C ARG A 43 15.49 10.03 8.20
N CYS A 44 15.51 11.33 7.90
CA CYS A 44 16.74 12.05 7.58
C CYS A 44 17.83 11.68 8.62
N CYS A 45 18.98 11.20 8.13
CA CYS A 45 20.13 10.64 8.88
C CYS A 45 20.18 9.10 9.08
N ASP A 46 19.20 8.32 8.60
CA ASP A 46 19.29 6.85 8.62
C ASP A 46 20.23 6.32 7.52
N GLN A 47 21.36 5.69 7.91
CA GLN A 47 22.30 5.01 6.99
C GLN A 47 21.77 3.65 6.48
N ARG A 48 20.47 3.55 6.18
CA ARG A 48 19.85 2.29 5.75
C ARG A 48 20.12 2.03 4.27
N PRO A 49 20.16 0.75 3.84
CA PRO A 49 20.35 0.41 2.43
C PRO A 49 19.29 1.11 1.57
N CYS A 50 19.72 1.62 0.40
CA CYS A 50 18.91 2.40 -0.54
C CYS A 50 17.67 1.67 -1.12
N LYS A 51 17.45 0.40 -0.75
CA LYS A 51 16.35 -0.43 -1.25
C LYS A 51 15.81 -1.35 -0.14
N ASN A 52 14.62 -1.02 0.35
CA ASN A 52 13.87 -1.86 1.27
C ASN A 52 12.82 -2.68 0.51
N TRP A 53 12.69 -3.96 0.87
CA TRP A 53 11.64 -4.84 0.37
C TRP A 53 10.46 -4.84 1.33
N TYR A 54 9.26 -4.70 0.77
CA TYR A 54 8.00 -4.72 1.47
C TYR A 54 7.13 -5.83 0.90
N ALA A 55 6.23 -6.34 1.74
CA ALA A 55 5.26 -7.35 1.34
C ALA A 55 3.86 -6.89 1.74
N GLN A 56 2.93 -6.92 0.79
CA GLN A 56 1.51 -6.70 1.04
C GLN A 56 0.73 -7.97 0.72
N VAL A 57 -0.10 -8.41 1.68
CA VAL A 57 -0.93 -9.60 1.51
C VAL A 57 -2.36 -9.17 1.15
N PHE A 58 -2.86 -9.72 0.05
CA PHE A 58 -4.25 -9.57 -0.39
C PHE A 58 -4.95 -10.92 -0.28
N THR A 59 -6.15 -10.91 0.28
CA THR A 59 -7.05 -12.07 0.32
C THR A 59 -8.30 -11.71 -0.46
N TYR A 60 -8.70 -12.57 -1.39
CA TYR A 60 -9.79 -12.29 -2.32
C TYR A 60 -10.58 -13.55 -2.68
N CYS A 61 -11.83 -13.36 -3.06
CA CYS A 61 -12.75 -14.41 -3.52
C CYS A 61 -12.97 -14.37 -5.04
N SER A 62 -12.77 -13.22 -5.68
CA SER A 62 -12.93 -13.04 -7.13
C SER A 62 -11.80 -12.21 -7.75
N THR A 63 -11.58 -12.35 -9.07
CA THR A 63 -10.61 -11.53 -9.80
C THR A 63 -10.98 -10.04 -9.76
N ARG A 64 -12.27 -9.71 -9.82
CA ARG A 64 -12.77 -8.33 -9.69
C ARG A 64 -12.43 -7.71 -8.33
N GLU A 65 -12.57 -8.48 -7.26
CA GLU A 65 -12.19 -8.03 -5.91
C GLU A 65 -10.69 -7.78 -5.83
N LEU A 66 -9.87 -8.72 -6.33
CA LEU A 66 -8.42 -8.55 -6.37
C LEU A 66 -8.01 -7.29 -7.15
N GLU A 67 -8.59 -7.08 -8.34
CA GLU A 67 -8.31 -5.90 -9.16
C GLU A 67 -8.61 -4.61 -8.41
N ARG A 68 -9.77 -4.53 -7.72
CA ARG A 68 -10.13 -3.37 -6.91
C ARG A 68 -9.15 -3.13 -5.77
N GLU A 69 -8.77 -4.17 -5.03
CA GLU A 69 -7.80 -4.08 -3.93
C GLU A 69 -6.42 -3.61 -4.42
N LEU A 70 -5.96 -4.14 -5.57
CA LEU A 70 -4.69 -3.74 -6.19
C LEU A 70 -4.73 -2.29 -6.66
N ASN A 71 -5.81 -1.87 -7.33
CA ASN A 71 -5.97 -0.50 -7.79
C ASN A 71 -5.98 0.49 -6.62
N PHE A 72 -6.66 0.14 -5.53
CA PHE A 72 -6.68 0.98 -4.34
C PHE A 72 -5.30 1.02 -3.66
N PHE A 73 -4.60 -0.10 -3.55
CA PHE A 73 -3.24 -0.14 -3.02
C PHE A 73 -2.26 0.71 -3.84
N LEU A 74 -2.32 0.63 -5.17
CA LEU A 74 -1.48 1.45 -6.06
C LEU A 74 -1.81 2.95 -5.93
N PHE A 75 -3.08 3.29 -5.71
CA PHE A 75 -3.47 4.66 -5.37
C PHE A 75 -2.81 5.13 -4.07
N LEU A 76 -2.88 4.36 -2.99
CA LEU A 76 -2.25 4.70 -1.71
C LEU A 76 -0.74 4.89 -1.91
N ILE A 77 -0.07 3.93 -2.55
CA ILE A 77 1.37 4.01 -2.82
C ILE A 77 1.75 5.29 -3.57
N ASN A 78 0.99 5.68 -4.60
CA ASN A 78 1.29 6.88 -5.36
C ASN A 78 1.04 8.16 -4.56
N LEU A 79 -0.07 8.22 -3.83
CA LEU A 79 -0.42 9.35 -2.98
C LEU A 79 0.66 9.59 -1.92
N PHE A 80 1.06 8.53 -1.22
CA PHE A 80 2.04 8.64 -0.15
C PHE A 80 3.48 8.73 -0.66
N GLY A 81 3.78 8.19 -1.83
CA GLY A 81 5.05 8.43 -2.50
C GLY A 81 5.26 9.93 -2.79
N HIS A 82 4.19 10.63 -3.15
CA HIS A 82 4.22 12.09 -3.28
C HIS A 82 4.46 12.81 -1.95
N ILE A 83 3.75 12.40 -0.88
CA ILE A 83 3.83 13.04 0.44
C ILE A 83 5.20 12.82 1.10
N PHE A 84 5.68 11.57 1.13
CA PHE A 84 6.90 11.19 1.85
C PHE A 84 8.16 11.12 0.97
N GLY A 85 8.06 11.51 -0.32
CA GLY A 85 9.22 11.61 -1.20
C GLY A 85 9.83 10.28 -1.65
N PHE A 86 9.02 9.23 -1.84
CA PHE A 86 9.47 7.96 -2.40
C PHE A 86 8.81 7.62 -3.74
N CYS A 87 9.41 6.68 -4.46
CA CYS A 87 8.89 6.12 -5.69
C CYS A 87 8.75 4.60 -5.58
N PHE A 88 7.63 4.08 -6.08
CA PHE A 88 7.40 2.65 -6.22
C PHE A 88 8.15 2.09 -7.43
N ASN A 89 8.93 1.03 -7.23
CA ASN A 89 9.64 0.37 -8.32
C ASN A 89 8.85 -0.82 -8.86
N GLN A 90 8.12 -0.59 -9.94
CA GLN A 90 7.30 -1.62 -10.59
C GLN A 90 8.14 -2.79 -11.14
N GLU A 91 9.36 -2.54 -11.62
CA GLU A 91 10.22 -3.59 -12.20
C GLU A 91 10.70 -4.60 -11.15
N SER A 92 10.77 -4.19 -9.88
CA SER A 92 11.12 -5.05 -8.75
C SER A 92 9.89 -5.65 -8.05
N THR A 93 8.75 -5.72 -8.74
CA THR A 93 7.49 -6.23 -8.18
C THR A 93 7.31 -7.71 -8.48
N VAL A 94 7.06 -8.51 -7.45
CA VAL A 94 6.84 -9.97 -7.57
C VAL A 94 5.51 -10.34 -6.93
N PHE A 95 4.68 -11.07 -7.69
CA PHE A 95 3.42 -11.62 -7.22
C PHE A 95 3.57 -13.10 -6.90
N LEU A 96 3.33 -13.48 -5.64
CA LEU A 96 3.26 -14.88 -5.23
C LEU A 96 1.82 -15.24 -4.90
N GLY A 97 1.18 -16.00 -5.78
CA GLY A 97 -0.18 -16.50 -5.58
C GLY A 97 -0.19 -17.80 -4.77
N CYS A 98 -1.12 -17.92 -3.82
CA CYS A 98 -1.46 -19.18 -3.16
C CYS A 98 -2.98 -19.36 -3.19
N THR A 99 -3.42 -20.61 -3.39
CA THR A 99 -4.82 -20.97 -3.24
C THR A 99 -4.97 -21.76 -1.96
N CYS A 100 -5.69 -21.22 -0.97
CA CYS A 100 -5.98 -21.97 0.24
C CYS A 100 -6.95 -23.12 -0.11
N PRO A 101 -6.77 -24.33 0.45
CA PRO A 101 -7.75 -25.41 0.35
C PRO A 101 -9.16 -25.00 0.84
N CYS A 102 -9.23 -23.96 1.67
CA CYS A 102 -10.45 -23.34 2.18
C CYS A 102 -11.23 -22.47 1.18
N GLY A 103 -10.76 -22.33 -0.08
CA GLY A 103 -11.43 -21.57 -1.13
C GLY A 103 -11.05 -20.08 -1.20
N ASN A 104 -10.41 -19.54 -0.16
CA ASN A 104 -9.85 -18.20 -0.19
C ASN A 104 -8.58 -18.17 -1.05
N LYS A 105 -8.49 -17.19 -1.96
CA LYS A 105 -7.28 -16.95 -2.74
C LYS A 105 -6.46 -15.88 -2.04
N GLN A 106 -5.14 -16.07 -2.02
CA GLN A 106 -4.22 -15.10 -1.48
C GLN A 106 -3.14 -14.78 -2.50
N ILE A 107 -2.71 -13.53 -2.50
CA ILE A 107 -1.57 -13.09 -3.28
C ILE A 107 -0.71 -12.19 -2.40
N ILE A 108 0.58 -12.49 -2.39
CA ILE A 108 1.58 -11.69 -1.72
C ILE A 108 2.26 -10.85 -2.79
N LEU A 109 2.20 -9.54 -2.63
CA LEU A 109 2.89 -8.57 -3.45
C LEU A 109 4.18 -8.17 -2.76
N TYR A 110 5.31 -8.62 -3.29
CA TYR A 110 6.62 -8.13 -2.90
C TYR A 110 6.97 -6.94 -3.78
N TYR A 111 7.39 -5.83 -3.16
CA TYR A 111 7.75 -4.62 -3.88
C TYR A 111 8.84 -3.86 -3.14
N THR A 112 9.44 -2.89 -3.82
CA THR A 112 10.41 -1.98 -3.23
C THR A 112 10.00 -0.55 -3.46
N ILE A 113 10.22 0.30 -2.46
CA ILE A 113 10.18 1.75 -2.60
C ILE A 113 11.60 2.29 -2.57
N VAL A 114 11.84 3.35 -3.32
CA VAL A 114 13.12 4.06 -3.38
C VAL A 114 12.85 5.50 -2.95
N PHE A 115 13.58 5.98 -1.95
CA PHE A 115 13.50 7.38 -1.53
C PHE A 115 14.27 8.24 -2.52
N LYS A 116 13.74 9.43 -2.83
CA LYS A 116 14.51 10.42 -3.58
C LYS A 116 15.61 10.93 -2.66
N ASP A 117 16.84 10.97 -3.17
CA ASP A 117 17.97 11.65 -2.53
C ASP A 117 17.70 13.15 -2.33
#